data_AF-A0A3D5CEP8-F1
#
_entry.id   AF-A0A3D5CEP8-F1
#
_cell.length_a   1.000
_cell.length_b   1.000
_cell.length_c   1.000
_cell.angle_alpha   90.00
_cell.angle_beta   90.00
_cell.angle_gamma   90.00
#
_symmetry.space_group_name_H-M   'P 1'
#
loop_
_entity.id
_entity.type
_entity.pdbx_description
1 polymer ?
#
loop_
_entity_poly.entity_id
_entity_poly.type
_entity_poly.pdbx_seq_one_letter_code
_entity_poly.pdbx_strand_id
1 'polypeptide(L)'
;MSDKKPRRQNNIDPEVAAARARVAGLASAAARTPEENSAMMRDRANARWAKHRAEREAAGLPATKTPPKPLPSARAREYWLRVIDREQPDREWKSAEERLSAAMLRAKQEAARTALSRAKNAGADE
;
A
#
# COMPACT_ATOMS: atom_id res chain seq x y z
N MET A 1 7.61 -56.79 18.47
CA MET A 1 6.52 -56.19 17.67
C MET A 1 5.90 -55.08 18.50
N SER A 2 6.14 -53.81 18.16
CA SER A 2 5.66 -52.67 18.95
C SER A 2 4.40 -52.09 18.33
N ASP A 3 3.26 -52.26 19.02
CA ASP A 3 1.97 -51.66 18.68
C ASP A 3 2.06 -50.13 18.72
N LYS A 4 2.02 -49.50 17.54
CA LYS A 4 1.79 -48.05 17.42
C LYS A 4 0.30 -47.77 17.69
N LYS A 5 -0.03 -47.30 18.88
CA LYS A 5 -1.37 -46.77 19.18
C LYS A 5 -1.73 -45.64 18.18
N PRO A 6 -2.93 -45.63 17.60
CA PRO A 6 -3.35 -44.55 16.72
C PRO A 6 -3.44 -43.24 17.51
N ARG A 7 -2.76 -42.19 17.00
CA ARG A 7 -2.91 -40.82 17.51
C ARG A 7 -4.39 -40.45 17.38
N ARG A 8 -5.06 -40.16 18.50
CA ARG A 8 -6.41 -39.56 18.50
C ARG A 8 -6.33 -38.25 17.71
N GLN A 9 -6.86 -38.24 16.50
CA GLN A 9 -7.14 -37.00 15.78
C GLN A 9 -8.22 -36.28 16.57
N ASN A 10 -7.82 -35.24 17.30
CA ASN A 10 -8.77 -34.33 17.91
C ASN A 10 -9.46 -33.59 16.76
N ASN A 11 -10.65 -34.06 16.37
CA ASN A 11 -11.56 -33.37 15.46
C ASN A 11 -12.08 -32.14 16.20
N ILE A 12 -11.25 -31.11 16.29
CA ILE A 12 -11.67 -29.79 16.75
C ILE A 12 -12.47 -29.17 15.62
N ASP A 13 -13.67 -28.72 15.94
CA ASP A 13 -14.51 -27.96 15.01
C ASP A 13 -13.68 -26.83 14.36
N PRO A 14 -13.68 -26.71 13.02
CA PRO A 14 -12.90 -25.70 12.31
C PRO A 14 -13.20 -24.27 12.79
N GLU A 15 -14.44 -23.97 13.19
CA GLU A 15 -14.79 -22.65 13.72
C GLU A 15 -14.15 -22.40 15.08
N VAL A 16 -14.15 -23.41 15.96
CA VAL A 16 -13.51 -23.34 17.28
C VAL A 16 -11.99 -23.22 17.14
N ALA A 17 -11.39 -23.95 16.19
CA ALA A 17 -9.97 -23.84 15.87
C ALA A 17 -9.62 -22.43 15.35
N ALA A 18 -10.44 -21.87 14.45
CA ALA A 18 -10.26 -20.53 13.92
C ALA A 18 -10.41 -19.45 15.01
N ALA A 19 -11.42 -19.57 15.89
CA ALA A 19 -11.61 -18.66 17.01
C ALA A 19 -10.41 -18.68 17.97
N ARG A 20 -9.91 -19.87 18.33
CA ARG A 20 -8.70 -20.02 19.16
C ARG A 20 -7.48 -19.40 18.50
N ALA A 21 -7.30 -19.59 17.19
CA ALA A 21 -6.19 -19.00 16.46
C ALA A 21 -6.26 -17.46 16.45
N ARG A 22 -7.46 -16.87 16.31
CA ARG A 22 -7.65 -15.41 16.41
C ARG A 22 -7.30 -14.87 17.78
N VAL A 23 -7.77 -15.51 18.85
CA VAL A 23 -7.47 -15.11 20.24
C VAL A 23 -5.97 -15.21 20.53
N ALA A 24 -5.34 -16.33 20.14
CA ALA A 24 -3.89 -16.49 20.28
C ALA A 24 -3.09 -15.45 19.48
N GLY A 25 -3.57 -15.09 18.29
CA GLY A 25 -3.01 -14.02 17.47
C GLY A 25 -3.08 -12.65 18.15
N LEU A 26 -4.23 -12.30 18.73
CA LEU A 26 -4.43 -11.05 19.47
C LEU A 26 -3.55 -10.99 20.74
N ALA A 27 -3.51 -12.07 21.52
CA ALA A 27 -2.66 -12.16 22.70
C ALA A 27 -1.16 -12.00 22.35
N SER A 28 -0.72 -12.64 21.27
CA SER A 28 0.65 -12.51 20.77
C SER A 28 0.97 -11.11 20.25
N ALA A 29 0.00 -10.39 19.70
CA ALA A 29 0.19 -9.01 19.25
C ALA A 29 0.28 -8.04 20.43
N ALA A 30 -0.52 -8.25 21.48
CA ALA A 30 -0.52 -7.45 22.69
C ALA A 30 0.75 -7.64 23.55
N ALA A 31 1.40 -8.80 23.46
CA ALA A 31 2.63 -9.10 24.20
C ALA A 31 3.91 -8.52 23.57
N ARG A 32 3.84 -7.93 22.37
CA ARG A 32 5.00 -7.38 21.65
C ARG A 32 5.03 -5.87 21.73
N THR A 33 6.24 -5.31 21.76
CA THR A 33 6.41 -3.86 21.63
C THR A 33 6.03 -3.38 20.22
N PRO A 34 5.76 -2.07 20.03
CA PRO A 34 5.53 -1.50 18.70
C PRO A 34 6.69 -1.77 17.73
N GLU A 35 7.93 -1.73 18.21
CA GLU A 35 9.14 -1.95 17.42
C GLU A 35 9.26 -3.40 16.94
N GLU A 36 9.00 -4.36 17.84
CA GLU A 36 8.99 -5.79 17.52
C GLU A 36 7.87 -6.14 16.54
N ASN A 37 6.68 -5.56 16.74
CA ASN A 37 5.57 -5.70 15.81
C ASN A 37 5.93 -5.12 14.44
N SER A 38 6.57 -3.96 14.38
CA SER A 38 7.04 -3.34 13.13
C SER A 38 8.10 -4.21 12.41
N ALA A 39 9.07 -4.75 13.14
CA ALA A 39 10.06 -5.67 12.60
C ALA A 39 9.41 -6.94 12.03
N MET A 40 8.54 -7.60 12.81
CA MET A 40 7.80 -8.78 12.36
C MET A 40 6.96 -8.50 11.10
N MET A 41 6.28 -7.36 11.04
CA MET A 41 5.47 -6.99 9.86
C MET A 41 6.34 -6.76 8.62
N ARG A 42 7.53 -6.14 8.78
CA ARG A 42 8.51 -6.00 7.70
C ARG A 42 8.98 -7.37 7.20
N ASP A 43 9.30 -8.29 8.09
CA ASP A 43 9.74 -9.63 7.71
C ASP A 43 8.65 -10.41 6.97
N ARG A 44 7.40 -10.31 7.44
CA ARG A 44 6.24 -10.91 6.76
C ARG A 44 6.01 -10.30 5.38
N ALA A 45 6.13 -8.98 5.25
CA ALA A 45 6.02 -8.31 3.96
C ALA A 45 7.14 -8.78 3.00
N ASN A 46 8.37 -8.86 3.48
CA ASN A 46 9.52 -9.34 2.71
C ASN A 46 9.32 -10.79 2.23
N ALA A 47 8.83 -11.68 3.10
CA ALA A 47 8.53 -13.06 2.75
C ALA A 47 7.43 -13.15 1.67
N ARG A 48 6.35 -12.35 1.80
CA ARG A 48 5.29 -12.27 0.79
C ARG A 48 5.83 -11.79 -0.56
N TRP A 49 6.64 -10.74 -0.56
CA TRP A 49 7.26 -10.21 -1.77
C TRP A 49 8.27 -11.20 -2.38
N ALA A 50 9.02 -11.93 -1.57
CA ALA A 50 9.92 -12.98 -2.06
C ALA A 50 9.15 -14.09 -2.78
N LYS A 51 8.05 -14.57 -2.20
CA LYS A 51 7.17 -15.55 -2.84
C LYS A 51 6.61 -15.03 -4.17
N HIS A 52 6.06 -13.82 -4.17
CA HIS A 52 5.52 -13.20 -5.39
C HIS A 52 6.60 -13.03 -6.48
N ARG A 53 7.85 -12.69 -6.12
CA ARG A 53 8.96 -12.62 -7.07
C ARG A 53 9.27 -13.99 -7.67
N ALA A 54 9.33 -15.05 -6.84
CA ALA A 54 9.57 -16.41 -7.31
C ALA A 54 8.45 -16.90 -8.25
N GLU A 55 7.18 -16.61 -7.94
CA GLU A 55 6.04 -16.95 -8.81
C GLU A 55 6.13 -16.24 -10.17
N ARG A 56 6.56 -14.97 -10.18
CA ARG A 56 6.76 -14.22 -11.43
C ARG A 56 7.93 -14.75 -12.24
N GLU A 57 9.04 -15.07 -11.59
CA GLU A 57 10.21 -15.66 -12.23
C GLU A 57 9.84 -17.01 -12.88
N ALA A 58 9.10 -17.86 -12.16
CA ALA A 58 8.58 -19.12 -12.70
C ALA A 58 7.63 -18.91 -13.89
N ALA A 59 6.88 -17.80 -13.90
CA ALA A 59 6.02 -17.41 -15.01
C ALA A 59 6.74 -16.65 -16.15
N GLY A 60 8.07 -16.47 -16.08
CA GLY A 60 8.85 -15.70 -17.05
C GLY A 60 8.52 -14.21 -17.07
N LEU A 61 7.83 -13.70 -16.05
CA LEU A 61 7.41 -12.30 -15.98
C LEU A 61 8.55 -11.43 -15.43
N PRO A 62 8.72 -10.21 -15.95
CA PRO A 62 9.76 -9.31 -15.46
C PRO A 62 9.52 -8.95 -13.99
N ALA A 63 10.61 -8.66 -13.27
CA ALA A 63 10.54 -8.17 -11.89
C ALA A 63 9.57 -6.98 -11.83
N THR A 64 8.76 -6.90 -10.78
CA THR A 64 7.92 -5.72 -10.49
C THR A 64 8.82 -4.56 -10.08
N LYS A 65 9.52 -3.96 -11.04
CA LYS A 65 9.97 -2.59 -10.88
C LYS A 65 8.70 -1.77 -10.85
N THR A 66 8.43 -1.06 -9.76
CA THR A 66 7.44 0.02 -9.79
C THR A 66 7.87 0.91 -10.95
N PRO A 67 7.08 1.01 -12.05
CA PRO A 67 7.45 1.92 -13.12
C PRO A 67 7.58 3.30 -12.47
N PRO A 68 8.63 4.08 -12.80
CA PRO A 68 8.71 5.45 -12.31
C PRO A 68 7.38 6.11 -12.63
N LYS A 69 6.70 6.63 -11.60
CA LYS A 69 5.42 7.32 -11.79
C LYS A 69 5.64 8.34 -12.91
N PRO A 70 4.82 8.34 -13.98
CA PRO A 70 5.03 9.26 -15.08
C PRO A 70 5.00 10.67 -14.49
N LEU A 71 6.16 11.32 -14.51
CA LEU A 71 6.24 12.69 -14.07
C LEU A 71 5.61 13.56 -15.17
N PRO A 72 4.84 14.59 -14.81
CA PRO A 72 4.34 15.52 -15.81
C PRO A 72 5.50 16.16 -16.59
N SER A 73 5.20 16.61 -17.81
CA SER A 73 6.15 17.32 -18.67
C SER A 73 6.76 18.53 -17.95
N ALA A 74 7.96 18.95 -18.34
CA ALA A 74 8.63 20.11 -17.73
C ALA A 74 7.72 21.36 -17.72
N ARG A 75 7.04 21.61 -18.85
CA ARG A 75 6.07 22.70 -18.99
C ARG A 75 4.91 22.61 -18.01
N ALA A 76 4.36 21.40 -17.79
CA ALA A 76 3.30 21.20 -16.81
C ALA A 76 3.81 21.41 -15.38
N ARG A 77 5.05 21.01 -15.06
CA ARG A 77 5.64 21.25 -13.74
C ARG A 77 5.80 22.74 -13.46
N GLU A 78 6.35 23.50 -14.40
CA GLU A 78 6.52 24.95 -14.27
C GLU A 78 5.18 25.67 -14.06
N TYR A 79 4.15 25.25 -14.81
CA TYR A 79 2.81 25.79 -14.62
C TYR A 79 2.32 25.59 -13.18
N TRP A 80 2.39 24.35 -12.67
CA TRP A 80 1.90 24.04 -11.33
C TRP A 80 2.75 24.67 -10.22
N LEU A 81 4.06 24.86 -10.45
CA LEU A 81 4.92 25.63 -9.54
C LEU A 81 4.44 27.08 -9.42
N ARG A 82 4.16 27.75 -10.54
CA ARG A 82 3.61 29.11 -10.52
C ARG A 82 2.23 29.18 -9.85
N VAL A 83 1.40 28.17 -10.06
CA VAL A 83 0.08 28.09 -9.40
C VAL A 83 0.24 28.05 -7.89
N ILE A 84 1.13 27.20 -7.37
CA ILE A 84 1.30 27.09 -5.93
C ILE A 84 1.96 28.33 -5.32
N ASP A 85 2.90 28.97 -6.00
CA ASP A 85 3.49 30.23 -5.52
C ASP A 85 2.44 31.34 -5.41
N ARG A 86 1.46 31.35 -6.33
CA ARG A 86 0.34 32.30 -6.29
C ARG A 86 -0.70 31.94 -5.22
N GLU A 87 -0.98 30.66 -5.00
CA GLU A 87 -1.92 30.21 -3.98
C GLU A 87 -1.34 30.32 -2.55
N GLN A 88 -0.01 30.25 -2.40
CA GLN A 88 0.69 30.24 -1.12
C GLN A 88 1.95 31.13 -1.17
N PRO A 89 1.79 32.46 -1.34
CA PRO A 89 2.92 33.37 -1.52
C PRO A 89 3.81 33.49 -0.26
N ASP A 90 3.21 33.39 0.92
CA ASP A 90 3.91 33.56 2.20
C ASP A 90 4.52 32.26 2.73
N ARG A 91 4.39 31.15 1.99
CA ARG A 91 4.87 29.85 2.45
C ARG A 91 6.36 29.70 2.17
N GLU A 92 7.13 29.57 3.24
CA GLU A 92 8.51 29.12 3.16
C GLU A 92 8.57 27.61 2.90
N TRP A 93 9.28 27.23 1.85
CA TRP A 93 9.52 25.84 1.48
C TRP A 93 10.86 25.39 2.04
N LYS A 94 10.91 24.24 2.73
CA LYS A 94 12.16 23.72 3.30
C LYS A 94 13.13 23.25 2.21
N SER A 95 12.60 22.87 1.04
CA SER A 95 13.39 22.47 -0.13
C SER A 95 12.63 22.65 -1.43
N ALA A 96 13.37 22.65 -2.55
CA ALA A 96 12.78 22.65 -3.89
C ALA A 96 11.91 21.41 -4.15
N GLU A 97 12.25 20.28 -3.52
CA GLU A 97 11.50 19.02 -3.63
C GLU A 97 10.17 19.08 -2.87
N GLU A 98 10.12 19.74 -1.71
CA GLU A 98 8.87 19.98 -0.99
C GLU A 98 7.91 20.83 -1.82
N ARG A 99 8.42 21.93 -2.38
CA ARG A 99 7.65 22.82 -3.27
C ARG A 99 7.13 22.07 -4.50
N LEU A 100 7.99 21.28 -5.14
CA LEU A 100 7.59 20.44 -6.28
C LEU A 100 6.51 19.43 -5.87
N SER A 101 6.67 18.78 -4.72
CA SER A 101 5.71 17.79 -4.22
C SER A 101 4.34 18.42 -3.98
N ALA A 102 4.30 19.63 -3.41
CA ALA A 102 3.08 20.38 -3.19
C ALA A 102 2.41 20.82 -4.51
N ALA A 103 3.19 21.30 -5.49
CA ALA A 103 2.70 21.59 -6.83
C ALA A 103 2.09 20.35 -7.52
N MET A 104 2.76 19.20 -7.41
CA MET A 104 2.27 17.93 -7.97
C MET A 104 1.01 17.42 -7.26
N LEU A 105 0.90 17.64 -5.95
CA LEU A 105 -0.31 17.30 -5.20
C LEU A 105 -1.49 18.15 -5.67
N ARG A 106 -1.28 19.46 -5.86
CA ARG A 106 -2.31 20.38 -6.36
C ARG A 106 -2.79 19.99 -7.77
N ALA A 107 -1.86 19.63 -8.65
CA ALA A 107 -2.16 19.12 -9.99
C ALA A 107 -3.07 17.89 -9.97
N LYS A 108 -2.78 16.93 -9.07
CA LYS A 108 -3.60 15.72 -8.91
C LYS A 108 -4.99 16.03 -8.37
N GLN A 109 -5.09 16.95 -7.41
CA GLN A 109 -6.38 17.39 -6.89
C GLN A 109 -7.23 18.03 -7.98
N GLU A 110 -6.62 18.85 -8.85
CA GLU A 110 -7.35 19.46 -9.96
C GLU A 110 -7.79 18.41 -10.99
N ALA A 111 -6.89 17.51 -11.39
CA ALA A 111 -7.25 16.39 -12.28
C ALA A 111 -8.39 15.54 -11.72
N ALA A 112 -8.37 15.25 -10.42
CA ALA A 112 -9.45 14.52 -9.74
C ALA A 112 -10.76 15.31 -9.75
N ARG A 113 -10.74 16.62 -9.51
CA ARG A 113 -11.93 17.49 -9.61
C ARG A 113 -12.51 17.51 -11.02
N THR A 114 -11.65 17.65 -12.05
CA THR A 114 -12.10 17.62 -13.45
C THR A 114 -12.67 16.26 -13.81
N ALA A 115 -12.03 15.17 -13.41
CA ALA A 115 -12.54 13.81 -13.65
C ALA A 115 -13.90 13.60 -12.97
N LEU A 116 -14.05 14.04 -11.72
CA LEU A 116 -15.32 13.97 -11.00
C LEU A 116 -16.41 14.82 -11.65
N SER A 117 -16.10 16.04 -12.09
CA SER A 117 -17.04 16.90 -12.80
C SER A 117 -17.50 16.28 -14.12
N ARG A 118 -16.57 15.67 -14.88
CA ARG A 118 -16.91 14.95 -16.11
C ARG A 118 -17.79 13.74 -15.84
N ALA A 119 -17.47 12.94 -14.82
CA ALA A 119 -18.27 11.78 -14.44
C ALA A 119 -19.69 12.17 -13.98
N LYS A 120 -19.83 13.28 -13.24
CA LYS A 120 -21.15 13.79 -12.83
C LYS A 120 -21.98 14.29 -14.01
N ASN A 121 -21.36 14.97 -14.97
CA ASN A 121 -22.07 15.47 -16.14
C ASN A 121 -22.43 14.34 -17.13
N ALA A 122 -21.57 13.32 -17.27
CA ALA A 122 -21.84 12.17 -18.12
C ALA A 122 -23.01 11.30 -17.63
N GLY A 123 -23.30 11.30 -16.32
CA GLY A 123 -24.47 10.62 -15.76
C GLY A 123 -25.75 11.45 -15.73
N ALA A 124 -25.74 12.66 -16.30
CA ALA A 124 -26.92 13.52 -16.43
C ALA A 124 -27.49 13.54 -17.87
N ASP A 125 -26.77 12.93 -18.82
CA ASP A 125 -27.14 12.82 -20.25
C ASP A 125 -27.61 11.39 -20.63
N GLU A 126 -27.88 10.52 -19.65
CA GLU A 126 -28.58 9.22 -19.80
C GLU A 126 -29.96 9.28 -19.11
#